data_AF-A0A356QDB3-F1
#
_entry.id   AF-A0A356QDB3-F1
#
_cell.length_a   1.000
_cell.length_b   1.000
_cell.length_c   1.000
_cell.angle_alpha   90.00
_cell.angle_beta   90.00
_cell.angle_gamma   90.00
#
_symmetry.space_group_name_H-M   'P 1'
#
loop_
_entity.id
_entity.type
_entity.pdbx_description
1 polymer ?
#
loop_
_entity_poly.entity_id
_entity_poly.type
_entity_poly.pdbx_seq_one_letter_code
_entity_poly.pdbx_strand_id
1 'polypeptide(L)'
;SRLEVGDLPSSATSPSPDEIIITERDDREAERQARLAAEAGDDPSAADELADTGMALDVLITLNLGRDMQISAYGLESGLGGSLEIRQDSGALQLFGDVNLVNGRFQAFGQDLLIRRGQLIFSGPPGLPVLDFEAIRNPDITEDDVIAGLRVTGDAEQPNVMIFSEPAMDETRALSYLLRGRAPDASGGGVDSALTTALIGMSLGRTGGAVGSIGEAFGIDDLTLDTTGAGDDSQVAVSGQLSDDLRISYGVGIFSPIAELTLRYTLWRNLYLQAVSGASQAVDLIYTFTRSGDPYIYPQQ
;
A
#
# COMPACT_ATOMS: atom_id res chain seq x y z
N SER A 1 -50.90 83.48 11.91
CA SER A 1 -50.55 82.37 12.82
C SER A 1 -49.05 82.16 12.76
N ARG A 2 -48.39 82.13 13.93
CA ARG A 2 -46.95 81.93 14.15
C ARG A 2 -46.61 80.43 14.03
N LEU A 3 -45.46 80.08 13.44
CA LEU A 3 -44.43 79.17 13.97
C LEU A 3 -43.22 79.04 13.01
N GLU A 4 -42.09 78.68 13.60
CA GLU A 4 -40.69 78.93 13.25
C GLU A 4 -39.91 77.61 13.04
N VAL A 5 -38.80 77.70 12.28
CA VAL A 5 -37.48 77.02 12.44
C VAL A 5 -37.30 75.51 12.11
N GLY A 6 -36.19 75.20 11.40
CA GLY A 6 -35.34 74.03 11.73
C GLY A 6 -34.73 73.25 10.56
N ASP A 7 -33.41 73.13 10.53
CA ASP A 7 -32.55 72.36 9.61
C ASP A 7 -32.75 70.81 9.62
N LEU A 8 -32.63 70.21 8.40
CA LEU A 8 -32.08 68.90 7.93
C LEU A 8 -32.01 67.66 8.88
N PRO A 9 -32.25 66.40 8.39
CA PRO A 9 -31.27 65.72 7.51
C PRO A 9 -31.78 64.64 6.51
N SER A 10 -30.82 64.16 5.73
CA SER A 10 -30.77 62.98 4.89
C SER A 10 -31.35 61.70 5.52
N SER A 11 -32.52 61.29 5.06
CA SER A 11 -32.96 59.90 5.05
C SER A 11 -32.96 59.45 3.58
N ALA A 12 -31.83 59.12 2.95
CA ALA A 12 -30.97 58.00 3.30
C ALA A 12 -31.81 56.84 3.83
N THR A 13 -32.50 56.16 2.92
CA THR A 13 -32.89 54.78 3.14
C THR A 13 -31.71 53.96 2.66
N SER A 14 -30.95 53.36 3.57
CA SER A 14 -30.03 52.28 3.22
C SER A 14 -30.87 51.05 2.91
N PRO A 15 -30.72 50.39 1.76
CA PRO A 15 -31.17 49.02 1.62
C PRO A 15 -30.28 48.11 2.50
N SER A 16 -30.90 47.01 2.91
CA SER A 16 -30.43 45.99 3.85
C SER A 16 -29.03 45.43 3.55
N PRO A 17 -28.30 44.92 4.56
CA PRO A 17 -26.95 44.37 4.41
C PRO A 17 -26.89 42.91 3.90
N ASP A 18 -27.85 42.45 3.10
CA ASP A 18 -27.86 41.06 2.58
C ASP A 18 -28.16 41.01 1.08
N GLU A 19 -27.30 41.66 0.28
CA GLU A 19 -27.24 41.41 -1.16
C GLU A 19 -25.77 41.20 -1.55
N ILE A 20 -25.38 39.92 -1.73
CA ILE A 20 -24.12 39.56 -2.35
C ILE A 20 -24.37 39.56 -3.86
N ILE A 21 -23.96 40.64 -4.53
CA ILE A 21 -23.97 40.70 -6.00
C ILE A 21 -22.73 39.96 -6.50
N ILE A 22 -22.91 38.70 -6.88
CA ILE A 22 -21.90 37.95 -7.61
C ILE A 22 -22.00 38.36 -9.08
N THR A 23 -20.97 39.04 -9.60
CA THR A 23 -20.95 39.38 -11.03
C THR A 23 -20.40 38.20 -11.85
N GLU A 24 -20.80 38.06 -13.11
CA GLU A 24 -20.25 37.03 -14.02
C GLU A 24 -18.71 37.10 -14.19
N ARG A 25 -18.08 38.20 -13.77
CA ARG A 25 -16.62 38.32 -13.70
C ARG A 25 -16.04 37.62 -12.48
N ASP A 26 -16.67 37.81 -11.32
CA ASP A 26 -16.22 37.23 -10.05
C ASP A 26 -16.35 35.70 -10.09
N ASP A 27 -17.45 35.18 -10.66
CA ASP A 27 -17.62 33.73 -10.89
C ASP A 27 -16.52 33.14 -11.78
N ARG A 28 -16.19 33.82 -12.89
CA ARG A 28 -15.14 33.36 -13.82
C ARG A 28 -13.73 33.47 -13.25
N GLU A 29 -13.53 34.30 -12.22
CA GLU A 29 -12.27 34.39 -11.50
C GLU A 29 -12.17 33.29 -10.45
N ALA A 30 -13.25 33.04 -9.68
CA ALA A 30 -13.34 31.92 -8.75
C ALA A 30 -13.17 30.57 -9.47
N GLU A 31 -13.82 30.35 -10.61
CA GLU A 31 -13.67 29.13 -11.41
C GLU A 31 -12.27 28.95 -12.01
N ARG A 32 -11.56 30.05 -12.30
CA ARG A 32 -10.16 29.98 -12.74
C ARG A 32 -9.23 29.65 -11.59
N GLN A 33 -9.43 30.28 -10.43
CA GLN A 33 -8.62 29.99 -9.26
C GLN A 33 -8.84 28.58 -8.74
N ALA A 34 -10.09 28.09 -8.68
CA ALA A 34 -10.41 26.72 -8.32
C ALA A 34 -9.78 25.71 -9.29
N ARG A 35 -9.78 26.00 -10.60
CA ARG A 35 -9.13 25.15 -11.62
C ARG A 35 -7.61 25.15 -11.48
N LEU A 36 -7.01 26.30 -11.17
CA LEU A 36 -5.57 26.42 -10.92
C LEU A 36 -5.13 25.73 -9.62
N ALA A 37 -5.96 25.78 -8.57
CA ALA A 37 -5.73 25.09 -7.30
C ALA A 37 -5.87 23.56 -7.45
N ALA A 38 -6.91 23.10 -8.17
CA ALA A 38 -7.10 21.69 -8.52
C ALA A 38 -5.96 21.15 -9.41
N GLU A 39 -5.41 21.98 -10.31
CA GLU A 39 -4.23 21.64 -11.11
C GLU A 39 -2.93 21.61 -10.27
N ALA A 40 -2.88 22.32 -9.14
CA ALA A 40 -1.74 22.33 -8.21
C ALA A 40 -1.76 21.19 -7.19
N GLY A 41 -2.86 20.42 -7.09
CA GLY A 41 -3.04 19.35 -6.11
C GLY A 41 -3.20 19.85 -4.67
N ASP A 42 -3.52 21.14 -4.52
CA ASP A 42 -3.69 21.83 -3.24
C ASP A 42 -5.19 22.14 -3.07
N ASP A 43 -6.01 21.08 -3.05
CA ASP A 43 -7.43 21.24 -2.73
C ASP A 43 -7.53 21.72 -1.27
N PRO A 44 -8.18 22.87 -1.00
CA PRO A 44 -8.32 23.40 0.35
C PRO A 44 -9.02 22.35 1.22
N SER A 45 -8.50 22.13 2.44
CA SER A 45 -9.14 21.20 3.36
C SER A 45 -10.50 21.75 3.79
N ALA A 46 -11.39 20.88 4.26
CA ALA A 46 -12.66 21.33 4.83
C ALA A 46 -12.49 22.36 5.96
N ALA A 47 -11.35 22.40 6.66
CA ALA A 47 -11.07 23.44 7.65
C ALA A 47 -10.72 24.80 7.01
N ASP A 48 -10.02 24.81 5.87
CA ASP A 48 -9.66 26.03 5.16
C ASP A 48 -10.91 26.73 4.59
N GLU A 49 -11.85 25.95 4.03
CA GLU A 49 -13.13 26.46 3.56
C GLU A 49 -14.00 27.01 4.71
N LEU A 50 -14.02 26.33 5.86
CA LEU A 50 -14.78 26.78 7.03
C LEU A 50 -14.16 28.03 7.68
N ALA A 51 -12.82 28.14 7.69
CA ALA A 51 -12.12 29.31 8.19
C ALA A 51 -12.45 30.57 7.37
N ASP A 52 -12.58 30.45 6.04
CA ASP A 52 -12.96 31.56 5.15
C ASP A 52 -14.41 32.05 5.40
N THR A 53 -15.29 31.15 5.90
CA THR A 53 -16.64 31.52 6.35
C THR A 53 -16.70 32.07 7.79
N GLY A 54 -15.55 32.24 8.45
CA GLY A 54 -15.46 32.75 9.83
C GLY A 54 -15.83 31.73 10.92
N MET A 55 -15.93 30.45 10.56
CA MET A 55 -16.18 29.35 11.52
C MET A 55 -14.85 28.71 11.91
N ALA A 56 -14.53 28.72 13.22
CA ALA A 56 -13.37 28.01 13.74
C ALA A 56 -13.76 26.56 14.07
N LEU A 57 -13.10 25.61 13.40
CA LEU A 57 -13.18 24.18 13.73
C LEU A 57 -12.05 23.87 14.72
N ASP A 58 -12.36 23.20 15.83
CA ASP A 58 -11.37 22.68 16.78
C ASP A 58 -11.69 21.20 17.05
N VAL A 59 -10.83 20.33 16.55
CA VAL A 59 -10.94 18.87 16.63
C VAL A 59 -9.72 18.34 17.37
N LEU A 60 -10.00 17.62 18.46
CA LEU A 60 -9.02 16.79 19.16
C LEU A 60 -9.60 15.39 19.32
N ILE A 61 -9.02 14.42 18.62
CA ILE A 61 -9.44 13.01 18.68
C ILE A 61 -8.23 12.17 19.10
N THR A 62 -8.36 11.42 20.19
CA THR A 62 -7.36 10.41 20.56
C THR A 62 -7.84 9.03 20.13
N LEU A 63 -7.12 8.42 19.20
CA LEU A 63 -7.37 7.08 18.68
C LEU A 63 -6.38 6.08 19.28
N ASN A 64 -6.91 5.10 20.01
CA ASN A 64 -6.12 3.95 20.47
C ASN A 64 -6.24 2.82 19.44
N LEU A 65 -5.14 2.44 18.83
CA LEU A 65 -5.08 1.39 17.81
C LEU A 65 -5.04 0.03 18.52
N GLY A 66 -6.16 -0.70 18.45
CA GLY A 66 -6.33 -2.01 19.08
C GLY A 66 -6.13 -3.18 18.12
N ARG A 67 -6.25 -4.40 18.64
CA ARG A 67 -5.99 -5.66 17.92
C ARG A 67 -6.86 -5.89 16.67
N ASP A 68 -8.03 -5.26 16.62
CA ASP A 68 -8.99 -5.42 15.52
C ASP A 68 -8.76 -4.42 14.37
N MET A 69 -7.81 -3.49 14.53
CA MET A 69 -7.42 -2.54 13.49
C MET A 69 -6.49 -3.22 12.49
N GLN A 70 -6.88 -3.21 11.22
CA GLN A 70 -6.13 -3.78 10.11
C GLN A 70 -5.96 -2.73 9.02
N ILE A 71 -4.82 -2.75 8.34
CA ILE A 71 -4.56 -1.97 7.13
C ILE A 71 -4.32 -2.93 5.97
N SER A 72 -4.90 -2.61 4.81
CA SER A 72 -4.68 -3.29 3.55
C SER A 72 -4.60 -2.25 2.44
N ALA A 73 -3.39 -1.84 2.06
CA ALA A 73 -3.17 -0.80 1.06
C ALA A 73 -1.81 -0.92 0.39
N TYR A 74 -1.74 -0.66 -0.92
CA TYR A 74 -0.49 -0.63 -1.70
C TYR A 74 0.40 -1.88 -1.53
N GLY A 75 -0.21 -3.05 -1.33
CA GLY A 75 0.48 -4.31 -1.08
C GLY A 75 0.87 -4.57 0.37
N LEU A 76 0.66 -3.63 1.29
CA LEU A 76 0.82 -3.87 2.74
C LEU A 76 -0.47 -4.40 3.33
N GLU A 77 -0.39 -5.54 4.00
CA GLU A 77 -1.41 -6.09 4.90
C GLU A 77 -0.83 -6.17 6.31
N SER A 78 -1.43 -5.51 7.30
CA SER A 78 -0.91 -5.54 8.67
C SER A 78 -1.97 -5.21 9.71
N GLY A 79 -1.84 -5.80 10.90
CA GLY A 79 -2.49 -5.25 12.09
C GLY A 79 -1.87 -3.91 12.46
N LEU A 80 -2.65 -3.03 13.09
CA LEU A 80 -2.18 -1.75 13.61
C LEU A 80 -2.25 -1.74 15.14
N GLY A 81 -1.23 -1.18 15.78
CA GLY A 81 -1.19 -0.95 17.23
C GLY A 81 -0.59 0.41 17.58
N GLY A 82 -0.79 0.89 18.80
CA GLY A 82 -0.27 2.18 19.26
C GLY A 82 -1.35 3.22 19.57
N SER A 83 -0.99 4.50 19.56
CA SER A 83 -1.90 5.60 19.88
C SER A 83 -1.62 6.78 18.95
N LEU A 84 -2.68 7.35 18.40
CA LEU A 84 -2.63 8.47 17.48
C LEU A 84 -3.57 9.57 17.95
N GLU A 85 -3.04 10.77 18.14
CA GLU A 85 -3.81 11.98 18.41
C GLU A 85 -3.94 12.79 17.13
N ILE A 86 -5.18 13.09 16.77
CA ILE A 86 -5.57 13.85 15.60
C ILE A 86 -5.99 15.24 16.08
N ARG A 87 -5.32 16.26 15.56
CA ARG A 87 -5.55 17.67 15.90
C ARG A 87 -5.84 18.46 14.64
N GLN A 88 -6.93 19.21 14.64
CA GLN A 88 -7.26 20.12 13.55
C GLN A 88 -7.91 21.36 14.15
N ASP A 89 -7.21 22.49 14.06
CA ASP A 89 -7.74 23.80 14.44
C ASP A 89 -8.10 24.59 13.17
N SER A 90 -7.89 25.91 13.18
CA SER A 90 -8.02 26.78 12.00
C SER A 90 -6.97 26.54 10.89
N GLY A 91 -6.09 25.55 11.05
CA GLY A 91 -5.06 25.20 10.06
C GLY A 91 -5.09 23.72 9.63
N ALA A 92 -3.97 23.28 9.06
CA ALA A 92 -3.84 21.93 8.52
C ALA A 92 -3.99 20.85 9.60
N LEU A 93 -4.52 19.69 9.19
CA LEU A 93 -4.60 18.49 10.01
C LEU A 93 -3.22 18.07 10.52
N GLN A 94 -3.13 17.73 11.81
CA GLN A 94 -1.92 17.25 12.46
C GLN A 94 -2.17 15.90 13.16
N LEU A 95 -1.18 15.02 13.08
CA LEU A 95 -1.14 13.72 13.73
C LEU A 95 0.05 13.65 14.69
N PHE A 96 -0.17 13.14 15.90
CA PHE A 96 0.85 12.93 16.91
C PHE A 96 0.76 11.54 17.51
N GLY A 97 1.89 10.88 17.73
CA GLY A 97 1.95 9.57 18.39
C GLY A 97 2.66 8.52 17.55
N ASP A 98 2.39 7.26 17.82
CA ASP A 98 3.07 6.13 17.19
C ASP A 98 2.08 5.07 16.68
N VAL A 99 2.42 4.54 15.51
CA VAL A 99 1.68 3.46 14.85
C VAL A 99 2.65 2.31 14.62
N ASN A 100 2.29 1.14 15.10
CA ASN A 100 3.07 -0.08 15.00
C ASN A 100 2.38 -1.06 14.06
N LEU A 101 3.14 -1.65 13.16
CA LEU A 101 2.71 -2.72 12.27
C LEU A 101 2.89 -4.06 12.99
N VAL A 102 1.79 -4.79 13.18
CA VAL A 102 1.76 -6.06 13.91
C VAL A 102 1.44 -7.20 12.94
N ASN A 103 2.34 -8.20 12.87
CA ASN A 103 2.24 -9.35 11.98
C ASN A 103 1.99 -8.95 10.52
N GLY A 104 2.71 -7.92 10.06
CA GLY A 104 2.53 -7.36 8.73
C GLY A 104 3.21 -8.19 7.64
N ARG A 105 2.65 -8.10 6.43
CA ARG A 105 3.19 -8.66 5.19
C ARG A 105 3.11 -7.60 4.09
N PHE A 106 4.15 -7.50 3.28
CA PHE A 106 4.20 -6.60 2.14
C PHE A 106 4.42 -7.40 0.87
N GLN A 107 3.45 -7.33 -0.04
CA GLN A 107 3.43 -8.03 -1.32
C GLN A 107 3.31 -7.04 -2.47
N ALA A 108 4.44 -6.74 -3.11
CA ALA A 108 4.49 -5.88 -4.28
C ALA A 108 5.73 -6.21 -5.13
N PHE A 109 5.69 -5.89 -6.43
CA PHE A 109 6.82 -6.08 -7.35
C PHE A 109 7.38 -7.51 -7.38
N GLY A 110 6.51 -8.51 -7.19
CA GLY A 110 6.88 -9.92 -7.11
C GLY A 110 7.66 -10.30 -5.84
N GLN A 111 7.72 -9.42 -4.84
CA GLN A 111 8.37 -9.67 -3.56
C GLN A 111 7.33 -10.01 -2.50
N ASP A 112 7.64 -10.99 -1.67
CA ASP A 112 6.88 -11.38 -0.49
C ASP A 112 7.74 -11.12 0.75
N LEU A 113 7.46 -10.02 1.45
CA LEU A 113 8.22 -9.60 2.62
C LEU A 113 7.36 -9.69 3.88
N LEU A 114 7.93 -10.23 4.94
CA LEU A 114 7.35 -10.29 6.28
C LEU A 114 7.91 -9.12 7.11
N ILE A 115 7.02 -8.32 7.70
CA ILE A 115 7.40 -7.21 8.57
C ILE A 115 7.76 -7.78 9.95
N ARG A 116 9.05 -7.72 10.32
CA ARG A 116 9.52 -8.12 11.67
C ARG A 116 9.32 -7.02 12.68
N ARG A 117 9.51 -5.78 12.24
CA ARG A 117 9.34 -4.57 13.03
C ARG A 117 8.78 -3.51 12.11
N GLY A 118 7.74 -2.79 12.53
CA GLY A 118 7.30 -1.62 11.80
C GLY A 118 6.76 -0.58 12.74
N GLN A 119 7.38 0.59 12.76
CA GLN A 119 7.00 1.72 13.58
C GLN A 119 6.96 2.98 12.70
N LEU A 120 5.89 3.74 12.84
CA LEU A 120 5.70 5.04 12.23
C LEU A 120 5.44 6.03 13.35
N ILE A 121 6.19 7.12 13.39
CA ILE A 121 6.08 8.15 14.42
C ILE A 121 5.57 9.42 13.75
N PHE A 122 4.44 9.93 14.25
CA PHE A 122 3.81 11.14 13.76
C PHE A 122 4.10 12.28 14.74
N SER A 123 4.48 13.44 14.21
CA SER A 123 4.84 14.63 15.00
C SER A 123 4.35 15.93 14.38
N GLY A 124 3.20 15.90 13.71
CA GLY A 124 2.62 17.04 13.00
C GLY A 124 2.02 16.62 11.65
N PRO A 125 2.60 16.96 10.50
CA PRO A 125 2.00 16.68 9.20
C PRO A 125 1.72 15.17 8.96
N PRO A 126 0.50 14.78 8.58
CA PRO A 126 0.14 13.37 8.35
C PRO A 126 0.97 12.68 7.28
N GLY A 127 1.45 13.43 6.27
CA GLY A 127 2.26 12.91 5.17
C GLY A 127 3.74 12.70 5.50
N LEU A 128 4.20 13.17 6.67
CA LEU A 128 5.62 13.19 7.05
C LEU A 128 5.92 12.39 8.34
N PRO A 129 5.51 11.13 8.46
CA PRO A 129 5.95 10.32 9.59
C PRO A 129 7.43 9.98 9.49
N VAL A 130 8.06 9.79 10.65
CA VAL A 130 9.36 9.11 10.75
C VAL A 130 9.12 7.61 10.68
N LEU A 131 9.80 6.96 9.76
CA LEU A 131 9.73 5.53 9.52
C LEU A 131 10.86 4.81 10.29
N ASP A 132 10.55 3.67 10.89
CA ASP A 132 11.51 2.68 11.38
C ASP A 132 10.88 1.29 11.22
N PHE A 133 11.20 0.62 10.11
CA PHE A 133 10.71 -0.73 9.87
C PHE A 133 11.77 -1.64 9.26
N GLU A 134 11.63 -2.94 9.58
CA GLU A 134 12.45 -4.02 9.09
C GLU A 134 11.55 -5.09 8.49
N ALA A 135 11.82 -5.43 7.23
CA ALA A 135 11.12 -6.46 6.49
C ALA A 135 12.13 -7.49 5.98
N ILE A 136 11.79 -8.77 6.09
CA ILE A 136 12.59 -9.87 5.55
C ILE A 136 11.82 -10.57 4.45
N ARG A 137 12.52 -11.08 3.44
CA ARG A 137 11.91 -12.02 2.49
C ARG A 137 11.38 -13.22 3.25
N ASN A 138 10.23 -13.73 2.82
CA ASN A 138 9.67 -14.94 3.39
C ASN A 138 10.70 -16.10 3.32
N PRO A 139 11.13 -16.67 4.47
CA PRO A 139 12.11 -17.75 4.51
C PRO A 139 11.67 -19.00 3.76
N ASP A 140 10.35 -19.24 3.64
CA ASP A 140 9.80 -20.40 2.94
C ASP A 140 10.13 -20.43 1.43
N ILE A 141 10.50 -19.27 0.87
CA ILE A 141 10.84 -19.07 -0.56
C ILE A 141 12.26 -18.52 -0.74
N THR A 142 13.13 -18.78 0.23
CA THR A 142 14.54 -18.37 0.22
C THR A 142 15.43 -19.60 0.39
N GLU A 143 16.41 -19.75 -0.50
CA GLU A 143 17.38 -20.84 -0.50
C GLU A 143 18.45 -20.63 0.58
N ASP A 144 19.22 -21.69 0.86
CA ASP A 144 20.40 -21.68 1.73
C ASP A 144 20.17 -21.30 3.21
N ASP A 145 18.92 -21.28 3.68
CA ASP A 145 18.56 -20.84 5.05
C ASP A 145 19.07 -19.42 5.37
N VAL A 146 19.08 -18.56 4.35
CA VAL A 146 19.53 -17.17 4.45
C VAL A 146 18.34 -16.26 4.72
N ILE A 147 18.46 -15.40 5.72
CA ILE A 147 17.53 -14.30 5.91
C ILE A 147 18.08 -13.12 5.12
N ALA A 148 17.32 -12.64 4.14
CA ALA A 148 17.62 -11.38 3.45
C ALA A 148 16.49 -10.40 3.70
N GLY A 149 16.84 -9.15 3.97
CA GLY A 149 15.86 -8.13 4.34
C GLY A 149 16.31 -6.73 4.03
N LEU A 150 15.39 -5.80 4.28
CA LEU A 150 15.63 -4.37 4.19
C LEU A 150 15.17 -3.70 5.48
N ARG A 151 15.88 -2.64 5.84
CA ARG A 151 15.54 -1.74 6.93
C ARG A 151 15.33 -0.35 6.35
N VAL A 152 14.22 0.28 6.70
CA VAL A 152 13.88 1.63 6.28
C VAL A 152 13.79 2.51 7.52
N THR A 153 14.52 3.63 7.48
CA THR A 153 14.58 4.59 8.58
C THR A 153 14.51 6.03 8.08
N GLY A 154 14.10 6.96 8.92
CA GLY A 154 14.08 8.40 8.59
C GLY A 154 12.73 8.89 8.08
N ASP A 155 12.67 10.12 7.58
CA ASP A 155 11.43 10.76 7.17
C ASP A 155 10.82 10.10 5.93
N ALA A 156 9.49 10.01 5.86
CA ALA A 156 8.79 9.37 4.74
C ALA A 156 9.07 10.03 3.37
N GLU A 157 9.41 11.32 3.32
CA GLU A 157 9.83 12.00 2.10
C GLU A 157 11.24 11.61 1.63
N GLN A 158 12.12 11.26 2.56
CA GLN A 158 13.52 10.94 2.31
C GLN A 158 13.96 9.72 3.13
N PRO A 159 13.38 8.54 2.87
CA PRO A 159 13.70 7.35 3.62
C PRO A 159 15.13 6.87 3.33
N ASN A 160 15.84 6.47 4.37
CA ASN A 160 17.10 5.73 4.28
C ASN A 160 16.79 4.23 4.23
N VAL A 161 17.16 3.58 3.14
CA VAL A 161 16.97 2.14 2.94
C VAL A 161 18.32 1.43 3.01
N MET A 162 18.42 0.43 3.89
CA MET A 162 19.59 -0.43 4.03
C MET A 162 19.20 -1.89 3.80
N ILE A 163 19.94 -2.58 2.95
CA ILE A 163 19.77 -4.01 2.72
C ILE A 163 20.69 -4.78 3.66
N PHE A 164 20.19 -5.87 4.25
CA PHE A 164 20.96 -6.72 5.16
C PHE A 164 20.70 -8.19 4.92
N SER A 165 21.51 -9.01 5.56
CA SER A 165 21.35 -10.47 5.55
C SER A 165 21.88 -11.13 6.81
N GLU A 166 21.37 -12.32 7.09
CA GLU A 166 21.86 -13.23 8.11
C GLU A 166 22.05 -14.62 7.46
N PRO A 167 23.29 -15.16 7.39
CA PRO A 167 24.56 -14.56 7.83
C PRO A 167 24.95 -13.32 7.01
N ALA A 168 25.70 -12.41 7.64
CA ALA A 168 26.09 -11.14 7.01
C ALA A 168 26.93 -11.35 5.75
N MET A 169 26.50 -10.74 4.64
CA MET A 169 27.21 -10.74 3.36
C MET A 169 27.25 -9.34 2.72
N ASP A 170 27.97 -9.22 1.60
CA ASP A 170 28.00 -7.99 0.80
C ASP A 170 26.58 -7.64 0.29
N GLU A 171 26.29 -6.35 0.22
CA GLU A 171 24.99 -5.80 -0.20
C GLU A 171 24.51 -6.38 -1.54
N THR A 172 25.42 -6.60 -2.50
CA THR A 172 25.08 -7.18 -3.81
C THR A 172 24.52 -8.60 -3.67
N ARG A 173 25.12 -9.40 -2.79
CA ARG A 173 24.65 -10.77 -2.54
C ARG A 173 23.37 -10.75 -1.71
N ALA A 174 23.28 -9.89 -0.70
CA ALA A 174 22.07 -9.74 0.11
C ALA A 174 20.87 -9.31 -0.74
N LEU A 175 21.07 -8.36 -1.67
CA LEU A 175 20.06 -7.93 -2.63
C LEU A 175 19.64 -9.07 -3.57
N SER A 176 20.60 -9.92 -3.99
CA SER A 176 20.26 -11.11 -4.78
C SER A 176 19.31 -12.04 -4.03
N TYR A 177 19.59 -12.34 -2.76
CA TYR A 177 18.68 -13.14 -1.95
C TYR A 177 17.35 -12.43 -1.72
N LEU A 178 17.37 -11.11 -1.48
CA LEU A 178 16.14 -10.34 -1.30
C LEU A 178 15.25 -10.41 -2.54
N LEU A 179 15.79 -10.19 -3.74
CA LEU A 179 15.01 -10.14 -4.98
C LEU A 179 14.73 -11.52 -5.59
N ARG A 180 15.68 -12.45 -5.52
CA ARG A 180 15.63 -13.77 -6.20
C ARG A 180 15.53 -14.96 -5.26
N GLY A 181 15.78 -14.79 -3.97
CA GLY A 181 15.76 -15.87 -2.99
C GLY A 181 17.04 -16.69 -2.95
N ARG A 182 18.06 -16.35 -3.74
CA ARG A 182 19.33 -17.10 -3.80
C ARG A 182 20.54 -16.22 -4.10
N ALA A 183 21.72 -16.80 -3.93
CA ALA A 183 23.00 -16.16 -4.26
C ALA A 183 23.08 -15.74 -5.74
N PRO A 184 23.86 -14.70 -6.07
CA PRO A 184 24.10 -14.32 -7.45
C PRO A 184 24.95 -15.39 -8.15
N ASP A 185 24.53 -15.80 -9.35
CA ASP A 185 25.26 -16.80 -10.14
C ASP A 185 26.66 -16.27 -10.51
N ALA A 186 27.66 -17.15 -10.42
CA ALA A 186 29.03 -16.83 -10.83
C ALA A 186 29.16 -16.50 -12.33
N SER A 187 28.14 -16.85 -13.13
CA SER A 187 28.04 -16.57 -14.56
C SER A 187 27.34 -15.26 -14.87
N GLY A 188 27.85 -14.13 -14.36
CA GLY A 188 27.64 -12.80 -14.95
C GLY A 188 26.21 -12.24 -15.06
N GLY A 189 25.19 -12.89 -14.50
CA GLY A 189 23.82 -12.39 -14.38
C GLY A 189 23.72 -11.35 -13.25
N GLY A 190 24.41 -10.23 -13.44
CA GLY A 190 24.59 -9.18 -12.44
C GLY A 190 23.31 -8.41 -12.08
N VAL A 191 23.50 -7.43 -11.20
CA VAL A 191 22.50 -6.49 -10.66
C VAL A 191 21.58 -5.90 -11.74
N ASP A 192 22.09 -5.75 -12.97
CA ASP A 192 21.35 -5.29 -14.16
C ASP A 192 20.13 -6.15 -14.49
N SER A 193 20.22 -7.47 -14.33
CA SER A 193 19.08 -8.37 -14.60
C SER A 193 17.98 -8.20 -13.54
N ALA A 194 18.37 -8.02 -12.28
CA ALA A 194 17.45 -7.81 -11.17
C ALA A 194 16.79 -6.42 -11.23
N LEU A 195 17.56 -5.38 -11.55
CA LEU A 195 17.06 -4.02 -11.81
C LEU A 195 16.13 -3.98 -13.02
N THR A 196 16.47 -4.67 -14.11
CA THR A 196 15.61 -4.77 -15.29
C THR A 196 14.29 -5.47 -14.96
N THR A 197 14.33 -6.54 -14.16
CA THR A 197 13.13 -7.25 -13.71
C THR A 197 12.26 -6.36 -12.81
N ALA A 198 12.87 -5.62 -11.88
CA ALA A 198 12.17 -4.66 -11.04
C ALA A 198 11.53 -3.53 -11.87
N LEU A 199 12.22 -2.99 -12.87
CA LEU A 199 11.71 -1.95 -13.77
C LEU A 199 10.54 -2.45 -14.63
N ILE A 200 10.61 -3.68 -15.13
CA ILE A 200 9.51 -4.32 -15.85
C ILE A 200 8.30 -4.46 -14.91
N GLY A 201 8.50 -4.98 -13.69
CA GLY A 201 7.47 -5.07 -12.67
C GLY A 201 6.83 -3.71 -12.33
N MET A 202 7.63 -2.65 -12.22
CA MET A 202 7.12 -1.28 -11.98
C MET A 202 6.34 -0.71 -13.18
N SER A 203 6.80 -0.94 -14.41
CA SER A 203 6.11 -0.46 -15.61
C SER A 203 4.75 -1.12 -15.81
N LEU A 204 4.66 -2.43 -15.52
CA LEU A 204 3.43 -3.21 -15.61
C LEU A 204 2.49 -2.89 -14.43
N GLY A 205 3.03 -2.62 -13.24
CA GLY A 205 2.27 -2.17 -12.07
C GLY A 205 1.60 -0.80 -12.25
N ARG A 206 2.22 0.14 -12.99
CA ARG A 206 1.61 1.44 -13.32
C ARG A 206 0.46 1.34 -14.33
N THR A 207 0.42 0.28 -15.14
CA THR A 207 -0.70 -0.03 -16.04
C THR A 207 -1.80 -0.86 -15.38
N GLY A 208 -1.78 -1.01 -14.05
CA GLY A 208 -2.62 -1.87 -13.21
C GLY A 208 -4.13 -1.63 -13.23
N GLY A 209 -4.70 -1.09 -14.31
CA GLY A 209 -6.14 -0.94 -14.50
C GLY A 209 -6.73 -1.66 -15.72
N ALA A 210 -5.91 -2.29 -16.59
CA ALA A 210 -6.41 -2.79 -17.89
C ALA A 210 -6.57 -4.32 -18.01
N VAL A 211 -6.19 -5.11 -16.99
CA VAL A 211 -6.22 -6.59 -17.09
C VAL A 211 -7.51 -7.20 -16.51
N GLY A 212 -8.17 -6.55 -15.53
CA GLY A 212 -9.43 -7.06 -14.94
C GLY A 212 -10.59 -7.15 -15.93
N SER A 213 -10.71 -6.18 -16.86
CA SER A 213 -11.84 -6.12 -17.82
C SER A 213 -11.77 -7.14 -18.95
N ILE A 214 -10.63 -7.80 -19.15
CA ILE A 214 -10.48 -8.87 -20.16
C ILE A 214 -10.90 -10.23 -19.58
N GLY A 215 -10.71 -10.46 -18.27
CA GLY A 215 -11.09 -11.72 -17.59
C GLY A 215 -12.61 -11.92 -17.46
N GLU A 216 -13.34 -10.86 -17.08
CA GLU A 216 -14.81 -10.92 -16.87
C GLU A 216 -15.60 -11.21 -18.16
N ALA A 217 -15.09 -10.79 -19.33
CA ALA A 217 -15.70 -11.13 -20.62
C ALA A 217 -15.62 -12.64 -20.94
N PHE A 218 -14.69 -13.37 -20.32
CA PHE A 218 -14.51 -14.82 -20.42
C PHE A 218 -14.95 -15.57 -19.16
N GLY A 219 -15.55 -14.89 -18.17
CA GLY A 219 -16.04 -15.50 -16.93
C GLY A 219 -14.95 -15.94 -15.96
N ILE A 220 -13.81 -15.27 -15.95
CA ILE A 220 -12.70 -15.51 -15.03
C ILE A 220 -12.58 -14.29 -14.11
N ASP A 221 -12.85 -14.51 -12.83
CA ASP A 221 -12.77 -13.49 -11.79
C ASP A 221 -11.33 -13.40 -11.23
N ASP A 222 -10.95 -12.24 -10.70
CA ASP A 222 -9.67 -11.99 -10.02
C ASP A 222 -8.43 -12.42 -10.83
N LEU A 223 -8.38 -12.01 -12.09
CA LEU A 223 -7.23 -12.29 -12.95
C LEU A 223 -5.98 -11.55 -12.45
N THR A 224 -5.02 -12.29 -11.89
CA THR A 224 -3.73 -11.77 -11.43
C THR A 224 -2.60 -12.24 -12.34
N LEU A 225 -1.56 -11.41 -12.44
CA LEU A 225 -0.30 -11.74 -13.09
C LEU A 225 0.80 -11.67 -12.02
N ASP A 226 1.41 -12.81 -11.72
CA ASP A 226 2.36 -12.99 -10.64
C ASP A 226 3.67 -13.58 -11.14
N THR A 227 4.76 -13.36 -10.40
CA THR A 227 6.01 -14.12 -10.57
C THR A 227 6.14 -15.09 -9.41
N THR A 228 6.28 -16.38 -9.70
CA THR A 228 6.38 -17.44 -8.69
C THR A 228 7.63 -18.28 -8.91
N GLY A 229 8.10 -18.97 -7.88
CA GLY A 229 9.35 -19.74 -7.92
C GLY A 229 10.61 -18.89 -7.74
N ALA A 230 11.77 -19.55 -7.75
CA ALA A 230 13.09 -18.93 -7.63
C ALA A 230 14.07 -19.65 -8.56
N GLY A 231 15.14 -18.95 -8.98
CA GLY A 231 16.18 -19.57 -9.82
C GLY A 231 15.65 -20.05 -11.18
N ASP A 232 16.03 -21.27 -11.59
CA ASP A 232 15.63 -21.88 -12.87
C ASP A 232 14.13 -22.26 -12.93
N ASP A 233 13.48 -22.28 -11.77
CA ASP A 233 12.04 -22.51 -11.60
C ASP A 233 11.24 -21.19 -11.55
N SER A 234 11.90 -20.03 -11.75
CA SER A 234 11.22 -18.75 -11.82
C SER A 234 10.25 -18.73 -13.00
N GLN A 235 8.97 -18.48 -12.73
CA GLN A 235 7.91 -18.46 -13.73
C GLN A 235 7.05 -17.20 -13.63
N VAL A 236 6.58 -16.72 -14.78
CA VAL A 236 5.48 -15.76 -14.83
C VAL A 236 4.20 -16.57 -14.90
N ALA A 237 3.31 -16.39 -13.93
CA ALA A 237 2.05 -17.08 -13.83
C ALA A 237 0.88 -16.10 -13.96
N VAL A 238 -0.11 -16.52 -14.72
CA VAL A 238 -1.43 -15.88 -14.74
C VAL A 238 -2.35 -16.76 -13.92
N SER A 239 -3.08 -16.21 -12.97
CA SER A 239 -4.01 -16.96 -12.13
C SER A 239 -5.36 -16.29 -12.06
N GLY A 240 -6.42 -17.07 -11.90
CA GLY A 240 -7.78 -16.55 -11.79
C GLY A 240 -8.75 -17.59 -11.26
N GLN A 241 -9.93 -17.14 -10.91
CA GLN A 241 -10.99 -17.96 -10.34
C GLN A 241 -12.07 -18.21 -11.41
N LEU A 242 -12.44 -19.48 -11.63
CA LEU A 242 -13.48 -19.85 -12.60
C LEU A 242 -14.85 -20.07 -11.93
N SER A 243 -14.85 -20.35 -10.62
CA SER A 243 -16.02 -20.43 -9.74
C SER A 243 -15.54 -20.35 -8.29
N ASP A 244 -16.42 -20.14 -7.30
CA ASP A 244 -16.03 -20.03 -5.88
C ASP A 244 -15.06 -21.12 -5.38
N ASP A 245 -15.15 -22.34 -5.93
CA ASP A 245 -14.35 -23.49 -5.51
C ASP A 245 -13.22 -23.88 -6.49
N LEU A 246 -13.16 -23.30 -7.69
CA LEU A 246 -12.23 -23.71 -8.75
C LEU A 246 -11.28 -22.59 -9.19
N ARG A 247 -9.99 -22.76 -8.89
CA ARG A 247 -8.91 -21.88 -9.30
C ARG A 247 -8.11 -22.48 -10.45
N ILE A 248 -7.74 -21.63 -11.40
CA ILE A 248 -6.84 -21.97 -12.51
C ILE A 248 -5.59 -21.09 -12.45
N SER A 249 -4.44 -21.66 -12.74
CA SER A 249 -3.19 -20.94 -12.89
C SER A 249 -2.39 -21.50 -14.07
N TYR A 250 -1.84 -20.62 -14.90
CA TYR A 250 -1.00 -20.95 -16.03
C TYR A 250 0.32 -20.21 -15.91
N GLY A 251 1.40 -20.95 -15.67
CA GLY A 251 2.78 -20.46 -15.51
C GLY A 251 3.64 -20.78 -16.72
N VAL A 252 4.55 -19.88 -17.06
CA VAL A 252 5.64 -20.12 -18.02
C VAL A 252 6.97 -19.77 -17.36
N GLY A 253 7.89 -20.73 -17.33
CA GLY A 253 9.23 -20.50 -16.80
C GLY A 253 10.00 -19.45 -17.62
N ILE A 254 10.67 -18.54 -16.91
CA ILE A 254 11.39 -17.40 -17.48
C ILE A 254 12.73 -17.85 -18.08
N PHE A 255 13.38 -18.80 -17.41
CA PHE A 255 14.69 -19.33 -17.81
C PHE A 255 14.56 -20.70 -18.49
N SER A 256 13.58 -21.50 -18.07
CA SER A 256 13.21 -22.77 -18.68
C SER A 256 11.80 -22.62 -19.30
N PRO A 257 11.63 -22.64 -20.65
CA PRO A 257 10.35 -22.34 -21.29
C PRO A 257 9.38 -23.54 -21.22
N ILE A 258 9.18 -24.07 -20.03
CA ILE A 258 8.21 -25.10 -19.73
C ILE A 258 6.96 -24.38 -19.23
N ALA A 259 5.82 -24.69 -19.85
CA ALA A 259 4.53 -24.21 -19.39
C ALA A 259 3.94 -25.19 -18.38
N GLU A 260 3.35 -24.65 -17.31
CA GLU A 260 2.65 -25.40 -16.28
C GLU A 260 1.21 -24.89 -16.15
N LEU A 261 0.26 -25.81 -16.20
CA LEU A 261 -1.14 -25.56 -15.89
C LEU A 261 -1.48 -26.22 -14.55
N THR A 262 -1.96 -25.42 -13.61
CA THR A 262 -2.42 -25.88 -12.30
C THR A 262 -3.91 -25.61 -12.15
N LEU A 263 -4.65 -26.66 -11.79
CA LEU A 263 -6.06 -26.60 -11.43
C LEU A 263 -6.20 -26.99 -9.97
N ARG A 264 -6.84 -26.15 -9.16
CA ARG A 264 -7.11 -26.43 -7.75
C ARG A 264 -8.60 -26.31 -7.47
N TYR A 265 -9.18 -27.41 -6.99
CA TYR A 265 -10.58 -27.50 -6.60
C TYR A 265 -10.72 -27.71 -5.08
N THR A 266 -11.50 -26.86 -4.43
CA THR A 266 -11.82 -27.00 -3.01
C THR A 266 -12.93 -28.04 -2.84
N LEU A 267 -12.59 -29.19 -2.25
CA LEU A 267 -13.58 -30.25 -2.00
C LEU A 267 -14.40 -29.95 -0.75
N TRP A 268 -13.72 -29.59 0.35
CA TRP A 268 -14.38 -29.22 1.60
C TRP A 268 -13.43 -28.52 2.56
N ARG A 269 -13.74 -27.26 2.95
CA ARG A 269 -12.97 -26.47 3.93
C ARG A 269 -11.48 -26.40 3.56
N ASN A 270 -10.67 -27.22 4.21
CA ASN A 270 -9.22 -27.25 4.07
C ASN A 270 -8.74 -28.48 3.26
N LEU A 271 -9.65 -29.16 2.55
CA LEU A 271 -9.36 -30.28 1.66
C LEU A 271 -9.43 -29.83 0.20
N TYR A 272 -8.32 -29.95 -0.52
CA TYR A 272 -8.16 -29.48 -1.89
C TYR A 272 -7.72 -30.63 -2.79
N LEU A 273 -8.29 -30.71 -3.99
CA LEU A 273 -7.79 -31.53 -5.08
C LEU A 273 -6.99 -30.62 -6.02
N GLN A 274 -5.73 -30.95 -6.26
CA GLN A 274 -4.87 -30.20 -7.16
C GLN A 274 -4.41 -31.09 -8.30
N ALA A 275 -4.56 -30.61 -9.54
CA ALA A 275 -4.00 -31.24 -10.72
C ALA A 275 -2.98 -30.29 -11.35
N VAL A 276 -1.76 -30.78 -11.56
CA VAL A 276 -0.68 -30.03 -12.18
C VAL A 276 -0.30 -30.72 -13.49
N SER A 277 -0.14 -29.93 -14.54
CA SER A 277 0.24 -30.40 -15.87
C SER A 277 1.32 -29.48 -16.45
N GLY A 278 2.55 -29.96 -16.51
CA GLY A 278 3.67 -29.25 -17.12
C GLY A 278 4.73 -30.22 -17.62
N ALA A 279 5.96 -30.14 -17.10
CA ALA A 279 7.01 -31.12 -17.36
C ALA A 279 6.62 -32.54 -16.91
N SER A 280 5.82 -32.60 -15.85
CA SER A 280 5.21 -33.83 -15.32
C SER A 280 3.73 -33.59 -15.05
N GLN A 281 2.99 -34.68 -14.88
CA GLN A 281 1.56 -34.64 -14.59
C GLN A 281 1.32 -35.29 -13.24
N ALA A 282 0.67 -34.57 -12.33
CA ALA A 282 0.39 -35.01 -10.98
C ALA A 282 -1.03 -34.64 -10.57
N VAL A 283 -1.61 -35.46 -9.71
CA VAL A 283 -2.90 -35.19 -9.05
C VAL A 283 -2.72 -35.45 -7.57
N ASP A 284 -2.85 -34.40 -6.78
CA ASP A 284 -2.62 -34.39 -5.34
C ASP A 284 -3.91 -34.11 -4.58
N LEU A 285 -4.06 -34.76 -3.42
CA LEU A 285 -5.12 -34.46 -2.46
C LEU A 285 -4.48 -33.86 -1.22
N ILE A 286 -4.73 -32.57 -0.98
CA ILE A 286 -4.04 -31.76 0.03
C ILE A 286 -5.02 -31.45 1.15
N TYR A 287 -4.63 -31.73 2.41
CA TYR A 287 -5.41 -31.36 3.60
C TYR A 287 -4.59 -30.47 4.53
N THR A 288 -5.05 -29.23 4.74
CA THR A 288 -4.37 -28.24 5.58
C THR A 288 -5.00 -28.17 6.96
N PHE A 289 -4.19 -28.26 8.02
CA PHE A 289 -4.64 -28.02 9.39
C PHE A 289 -3.65 -27.13 10.12
N THR A 290 -4.18 -26.17 10.89
CA THR A 290 -3.39 -25.35 11.80
C THR A 290 -3.44 -25.94 13.20
N ARG A 291 -2.30 -25.95 13.91
CA ARG A 291 -2.24 -26.30 15.33
C ARG A 291 -1.74 -25.10 16.11
N SER A 292 -2.55 -24.63 17.06
CA SER A 292 -2.10 -23.69 18.07
C SER A 292 -1.20 -24.44 19.07
N GLY A 293 0.05 -24.02 19.22
CA GLY A 293 0.95 -24.56 20.24
C GLY A 293 1.91 -23.47 20.72
N ASP A 294 2.13 -23.41 22.03
CA ASP A 294 3.23 -22.67 22.65
C ASP A 294 4.49 -23.55 22.58
N PRO A 295 5.43 -23.32 21.65
CA PRO A 295 6.65 -24.11 21.61
C PRO A 295 7.51 -23.77 22.84
N TYR A 296 7.73 -24.76 23.70
CA TYR A 296 8.64 -24.62 24.84
C TYR A 296 10.08 -24.58 24.33
N ILE A 297 10.68 -23.39 24.27
CA ILE A 297 12.08 -23.21 23.86
C ILE A 297 12.98 -23.59 25.03
N TYR A 298 13.77 -24.65 24.86
CA TYR A 298 14.80 -25.01 25.83
C TYR A 298 15.93 -23.98 25.81
N PRO A 299 16.34 -23.43 26.97
CA PRO A 299 17.55 -22.63 27.04
C PRO A 299 18.76 -23.54 26.81
N GLN A 300 19.55 -23.22 25.79
CA GLN A 300 20.86 -23.86 25.59
C GLN A 300 21.81 -23.43 26.71
N GLN A 301 22.49 -24.40 27.33
CA GLN A 301 23.56 -24.18 28.31
C GLN A 301 24.89 -23.93 27.61
#